data_AF-A0A4Y2NCX8-F1
#
_entry.id   AF-A0A4Y2NCX8-F1
#
_cell.length_a   1.000
_cell.length_b   1.000
_cell.length_c   1.000
_cell.angle_alpha   90.00
_cell.angle_beta   90.00
_cell.angle_gamma   90.00
#
_symmetry.space_group_name_H-M   'P 1'
#
loop_
_entity.id
_entity.type
_entity.pdbx_description
1 polymer ?
#
loop_
_entity_poly.entity_id
_entity_poly.type
_entity_poly.pdbx_seq_one_letter_code
_entity_poly.pdbx_strand_id
1 'polypeptide(L)'
;MLKIIDFWSQFQKIHEDSSIPNEEKFQYLLQAVVPKSKAARVVESFPATADNYPKAISQLQERFGRDDLLVQIYVRDLLSMVMKNAVTGRSKTDLPALYDELEAKIRALESLGRTQEKYGDFLSPLVESCLPEEVLVAWERNRNHSLTVTKESRTLEQLMNFLRQEVKGEGMVHLARTGFASSSQRKELHDDHVKQSESTASALVSLQTL
;
A
#
# COMPACT_ATOMS: atom_id res chain seq x y z
N MET A 1 11.24 12.63 3.31
CA MET A 1 12.20 11.50 3.42
C MET A 1 12.44 10.84 2.05
N LEU A 2 11.46 10.83 1.14
CA LEU A 2 11.50 10.22 -0.20
C LEU A 2 12.65 10.69 -1.13
N LYS A 3 13.13 11.93 -0.99
CA LYS A 3 14.12 12.52 -1.92
C LYS A 3 15.48 11.80 -1.99
N ILE A 4 15.90 11.06 -0.96
CA ILE A 4 17.20 10.38 -0.96
C ILE A 4 17.15 9.04 -1.69
N ILE A 5 16.02 8.34 -1.66
CA ILE A 5 15.80 7.07 -2.36
C ILE A 5 15.74 7.34 -3.87
N ASP A 6 15.00 8.37 -4.27
CA ASP A 6 14.92 8.82 -5.67
C ASP A 6 16.28 9.33 -6.19
N PHE A 7 17.08 9.95 -5.32
CA PHE A 7 18.44 10.36 -5.65
C PHE A 7 19.37 9.14 -5.84
N TRP A 8 19.36 8.22 -4.87
CA TRP A 8 20.27 7.07 -4.89
C TRP A 8 19.96 6.13 -6.06
N SER A 9 18.68 5.88 -6.37
CA SER A 9 18.30 5.05 -7.51
C SER A 9 18.83 5.58 -8.86
N GLN A 10 18.96 6.89 -9.00
CA GLN A 10 19.54 7.54 -10.17
C GLN A 10 21.06 7.57 -10.11
N PHE A 11 21.63 7.90 -8.95
CA PHE A 11 23.08 8.07 -8.76
C PHE A 11 23.84 6.75 -8.67
N GLN A 12 23.18 5.66 -8.27
CA GLN A 12 23.78 4.33 -8.09
C GLN A 12 24.50 3.84 -9.35
N LYS A 13 23.92 4.09 -10.53
CA LYS A 13 24.53 3.71 -11.82
C LYS A 13 25.89 4.37 -12.03
N ILE A 14 26.01 5.65 -11.66
CA ILE A 14 27.27 6.41 -11.74
C ILE A 14 28.23 5.95 -10.66
N HIS A 15 27.72 5.66 -9.45
CA HIS A 15 28.55 5.19 -8.34
C HIS A 15 29.20 3.82 -8.62
N GLU A 16 28.45 2.89 -9.20
CA GLU A 16 28.88 1.51 -9.49
C GLU A 16 29.71 1.37 -10.78
N ASP A 17 29.64 2.34 -11.68
CA ASP A 17 30.40 2.31 -12.93
C ASP A 17 31.91 2.45 -12.68
N SER A 18 32.67 1.38 -12.88
CA SER A 18 34.12 1.36 -12.67
C SER A 18 34.91 2.09 -13.77
N SER A 19 34.28 2.45 -14.89
CA SER A 19 34.91 3.20 -15.97
C SER A 19 35.05 4.69 -15.67
N ILE A 20 34.21 5.22 -14.76
CA ILE A 20 34.23 6.62 -14.37
C ILE A 20 35.22 6.79 -13.20
N PRO A 21 36.24 7.68 -13.32
CA PRO A 21 37.15 7.92 -12.22
C PRO A 21 36.44 8.64 -11.05
N ASN A 22 36.92 8.41 -9.83
CA ASN A 22 36.32 8.97 -8.62
C ASN A 22 36.25 10.52 -8.62
N GLU A 23 37.17 11.19 -9.29
CA GLU A 23 37.15 12.65 -9.44
C GLU A 23 35.93 13.12 -10.25
N GLU A 24 35.66 12.48 -11.39
CA GLU A 24 34.47 12.75 -12.19
C GLU A 24 33.19 12.36 -11.44
N LYS A 25 33.18 11.22 -10.73
CA LYS A 25 32.05 10.84 -9.86
C LYS A 25 31.77 11.89 -8.79
N PHE A 26 32.81 12.54 -8.25
CA PHE A 26 32.64 13.64 -7.30
C PHE A 26 31.96 14.85 -7.95
N GLN A 27 32.37 15.22 -9.15
CA GLN A 27 31.73 16.31 -9.90
C GLN A 27 30.26 16.01 -10.18
N TYR A 28 29.95 14.79 -10.61
CA TYR A 28 28.56 14.33 -10.76
C TYR A 28 27.78 14.38 -9.44
N LEU A 29 28.40 13.99 -8.32
CA LEU A 29 27.78 14.04 -7.01
C LEU A 29 27.39 15.48 -6.63
N LEU A 30 28.29 16.45 -6.85
CA LEU A 30 28.04 17.87 -6.59
C LEU A 30 26.90 18.44 -7.44
N GLN A 31 26.76 18.00 -8.69
CA GLN A 31 25.67 18.42 -9.58
C GLN A 31 24.33 17.73 -9.24
N ALA A 32 24.39 16.50 -8.76
CA ALA A 32 23.21 15.70 -8.46
C ALA A 32 22.55 16.07 -7.11
N VAL A 33 23.31 16.64 -6.17
CA VAL A 33 22.74 17.12 -4.90
C VAL A 33 21.98 18.43 -5.09
N VAL A 34 20.81 18.54 -4.47
CA VAL A 34 20.00 19.76 -4.53
C VAL A 34 20.77 20.93 -3.87
N PRO A 35 21.01 22.05 -4.57
CA PRO A 35 21.73 23.20 -4.02
C PRO A 35 21.10 23.70 -2.71
N LYS A 36 21.94 24.16 -1.78
CA LYS A 36 21.54 24.67 -0.44
C LYS A 36 20.86 23.64 0.47
N SER A 37 20.79 22.37 0.08
CA SER A 37 20.24 21.30 0.92
C SER A 37 21.22 20.87 2.01
N LYS A 38 20.71 20.14 3.02
CA LYS A 38 21.56 19.53 4.05
C LYS A 38 22.54 18.51 3.46
N ALA A 39 22.17 17.84 2.36
CA ALA A 39 23.02 16.91 1.62
C ALA A 39 24.16 17.64 0.90
N ALA A 40 23.85 18.74 0.19
CA ALA A 40 24.85 19.57 -0.47
C ALA A 40 25.93 20.07 0.51
N ARG A 41 25.53 20.55 1.69
CA ARG A 41 26.48 20.98 2.73
C ARG A 41 27.44 19.88 3.20
N VAL A 42 27.02 18.61 3.15
CA VAL A 42 27.89 17.47 3.50
C VAL A 42 28.87 17.20 2.37
N VAL A 43 28.42 17.17 1.12
CA VAL A 43 29.29 16.93 -0.04
C VAL A 43 30.29 18.09 -0.21
N GLU A 44 29.84 19.34 -0.09
CA GLU A 44 30.66 20.55 -0.20
C GLU A 44 31.67 20.71 0.95
N SER A 45 31.51 19.98 2.06
CA SER A 45 32.50 19.99 3.16
C SER A 45 33.79 19.25 2.84
N PHE A 46 33.81 18.49 1.74
CA PHE A 46 34.98 17.78 1.25
C PHE A 46 35.53 18.49 0.01
N PRO A 47 36.86 18.65 -0.11
CA PRO A 47 37.48 19.02 -1.38
C PRO A 47 37.12 17.99 -2.46
N ALA A 48 36.74 18.46 -3.66
CA ALA A 48 36.31 17.63 -4.78
C ALA A 48 37.49 16.90 -5.43
N THR A 49 38.05 15.91 -4.72
CA THR A 49 39.19 15.10 -5.14
C THR A 49 38.82 13.61 -5.16
N ALA A 50 39.55 12.83 -5.96
CA ALA A 50 39.34 11.38 -6.07
C ALA A 50 39.39 10.65 -4.71
N ASP A 51 40.33 11.03 -3.84
CA ASP A 51 40.52 10.41 -2.52
C ASP A 51 39.38 10.73 -1.52
N ASN A 52 38.68 11.83 -1.74
CA ASN A 52 37.62 12.29 -0.85
C ASN A 52 36.23 11.84 -1.32
N TYR A 53 36.08 11.38 -2.57
CA TYR A 53 34.81 10.86 -3.07
C TYR A 53 34.23 9.74 -2.20
N PRO A 54 34.98 8.68 -1.84
CA PRO A 54 34.45 7.62 -0.98
C PRO A 54 34.03 8.14 0.40
N LYS A 55 34.78 9.12 0.93
CA LYS A 55 34.49 9.73 2.25
C LYS A 55 33.20 10.55 2.22
N ALA A 56 33.01 11.35 1.17
CA ALA A 56 31.81 12.15 0.97
C ALA A 56 30.56 11.28 0.79
N ILE A 57 30.65 10.21 0.00
CA ILE A 57 29.56 9.22 -0.17
C ILE A 57 29.25 8.52 1.15
N SER A 58 30.27 8.05 1.87
CA SER A 58 30.09 7.38 3.17
C SER A 58 29.38 8.29 4.18
N GLN A 59 29.78 9.56 4.30
CA GLN A 59 29.10 10.53 5.17
C GLN A 59 27.67 10.85 4.72
N LEU A 60 27.43 10.89 3.41
CA LEU A 60 26.09 11.09 2.86
C LEU A 60 25.18 9.91 3.20
N GLN A 61 25.67 8.69 3.06
CA GLN A 61 24.96 7.46 3.43
C GLN A 61 24.74 7.36 4.94
N GLU A 62 25.75 7.64 5.77
CA GLU A 62 25.60 7.63 7.23
C GLU A 62 24.51 8.59 7.71
N ARG A 63 24.48 9.80 7.12
CA ARG A 63 23.57 10.86 7.57
C ARG A 63 22.17 10.77 6.97
N PHE A 64 22.04 10.24 5.75
CA PHE A 64 20.77 10.25 5.00
C PHE A 64 20.29 8.87 4.55
N GLY A 65 21.18 7.88 4.42
CA GLY A 65 20.87 6.47 4.15
C GLY A 65 20.40 5.74 5.41
N ARG A 66 19.37 6.28 6.06
CA ARG A 66 18.78 5.69 7.28
C ARG A 66 17.75 4.62 6.92
N ASP A 67 18.21 3.61 6.21
CA ASP A 67 17.40 2.43 5.90
C ASP A 67 16.93 1.76 7.19
N ASP A 68 17.75 1.76 8.25
CA ASP A 68 17.37 1.28 9.58
C ASP A 68 16.18 2.03 10.18
N LEU A 69 16.07 3.35 9.95
CA LEU A 69 14.93 4.14 10.40
C LEU A 69 13.67 3.77 9.62
N LEU A 70 13.80 3.56 8.30
CA LEU A 70 12.69 3.14 7.45
C LEU A 70 12.19 1.75 7.86
N VAL A 71 13.10 0.80 8.08
CA VAL A 71 12.77 -0.52 8.63
C VAL A 71 12.00 -0.38 9.94
N GLN A 72 12.48 0.46 10.87
CA GLN A 72 11.77 0.69 12.14
C GLN A 72 10.38 1.27 11.95
N ILE A 73 10.18 2.20 11.01
CA ILE A 73 8.86 2.77 10.69
C ILE A 73 7.94 1.67 10.18
N TYR A 74 8.35 0.91 9.16
CA TYR A 74 7.51 -0.14 8.58
C TYR A 74 7.17 -1.25 9.58
N VAL A 75 8.12 -1.66 10.43
CA VAL A 75 7.87 -2.64 11.51
C VAL A 75 6.90 -2.08 12.55
N ARG A 76 7.05 -0.81 12.96
CA ARG A 76 6.12 -0.18 13.91
C ARG A 76 4.72 -0.04 13.33
N ASP A 77 4.61 0.26 12.04
CA ASP A 77 3.32 0.34 11.38
C ASP A 77 2.64 -1.04 11.29
N LEU A 78 3.40 -2.11 10.99
CA LEU A 78 2.88 -3.50 11.07
C LEU A 78 2.38 -3.82 12.49
N LEU A 79 3.17 -3.49 13.52
CA LEU A 79 2.75 -3.66 14.92
C LEU A 79 1.50 -2.83 15.26
N SER A 80 1.37 -1.63 14.70
CA SER A 80 0.16 -0.81 14.85
C SER A 80 -1.06 -1.50 14.23
N MET A 81 -0.91 -2.13 13.07
CA MET A 81 -1.98 -2.92 12.44
C MET A 81 -2.40 -4.11 13.32
N VAL A 82 -1.43 -4.84 13.89
CA VAL A 82 -1.70 -5.92 14.84
C VAL A 82 -2.50 -5.41 16.05
N MET A 83 -2.07 -4.29 16.65
CA MET A 83 -2.76 -3.71 17.80
C MET A 83 -4.18 -3.25 17.45
N LYS A 84 -4.38 -2.63 16.28
CA LYS A 84 -5.71 -2.25 15.80
C LYS A 84 -6.63 -3.47 15.71
N ASN A 85 -6.15 -4.55 15.09
CA ASN A 85 -6.91 -5.81 14.96
C ASN A 85 -7.27 -6.43 16.33
N ALA A 86 -6.35 -6.35 17.30
CA ALA A 86 -6.59 -6.84 18.66
C ALA A 86 -7.65 -6.00 19.42
N VAL A 87 -7.67 -4.67 19.22
CA VAL A 87 -8.58 -3.74 19.90
C VAL A 87 -9.99 -3.78 19.29
N THR A 88 -10.12 -3.92 17.97
CA THR A 88 -11.42 -3.99 17.28
C THR A 88 -12.13 -5.33 17.44
N GLY A 89 -11.56 -6.25 18.24
CA GLY A 89 -12.14 -7.58 18.47
C GLY A 89 -12.19 -8.43 17.19
N ARG A 90 -11.27 -8.21 16.24
CA ARG A 90 -11.22 -8.91 14.94
C ARG A 90 -12.54 -8.80 14.14
N SER A 91 -13.27 -7.70 14.29
CA SER A 91 -14.46 -7.39 13.49
C SER A 91 -14.13 -7.32 12.00
N LYS A 92 -15.15 -7.40 11.11
CA LYS A 92 -14.98 -7.25 9.65
C LYS A 92 -14.25 -5.97 9.27
N THR A 93 -12.95 -6.09 9.05
CA THR A 93 -12.11 -5.10 8.38
C THR A 93 -12.27 -5.27 6.89
N ASP A 94 -12.12 -4.19 6.13
CA ASP A 94 -12.01 -4.25 4.67
C ASP A 94 -10.76 -5.06 4.30
N LEU A 95 -10.95 -6.34 3.94
CA LEU A 95 -9.88 -7.28 3.65
C LEU A 95 -9.02 -6.83 2.45
N PRO A 96 -9.60 -6.32 1.34
CA PRO A 96 -8.84 -5.67 0.27
C PRO A 96 -7.89 -4.58 0.78
N ALA A 97 -8.39 -3.63 1.58
CA ALA A 97 -7.57 -2.54 2.08
C ALA A 97 -6.46 -3.03 3.03
N LEU A 98 -6.77 -4.01 3.88
CA LEU A 98 -5.80 -4.65 4.77
C LEU A 98 -4.70 -5.35 3.97
N TYR A 99 -5.07 -6.09 2.93
CA TYR A 99 -4.14 -6.79 2.04
C TYR A 99 -3.21 -5.81 1.32
N ASP A 100 -3.75 -4.74 0.74
CA ASP A 100 -2.95 -3.73 0.04
C ASP A 100 -1.94 -3.06 0.98
N GLU A 101 -2.35 -2.74 2.21
CA GLU A 101 -1.45 -2.16 3.21
C GLU A 101 -0.35 -3.14 3.65
N LEU A 102 -0.69 -4.42 3.88
CA LEU A 102 0.28 -5.47 4.20
C LEU A 102 1.27 -5.69 3.05
N GLU A 103 0.78 -5.82 1.82
CA GLU A 103 1.61 -6.03 0.63
C GLU A 103 2.57 -4.84 0.43
N ALA A 104 2.09 -3.60 0.59
CA ALA A 104 2.92 -2.41 0.48
C ALA A 104 4.04 -2.38 1.53
N LYS A 105 3.74 -2.72 2.79
CA LYS A 105 4.72 -2.73 3.90
C LYS A 105 5.76 -3.84 3.71
N ILE A 106 5.33 -5.04 3.32
CA ILE A 106 6.23 -6.17 3.04
C ILE A 106 7.14 -5.83 1.87
N ARG A 107 6.59 -5.33 0.75
CA ARG A 107 7.38 -4.93 -0.42
C ARG A 107 8.39 -3.83 -0.09
N ALA A 108 8.02 -2.87 0.76
CA ALA A 108 8.95 -1.83 1.21
C ALA A 108 10.10 -2.43 2.05
N LEU A 109 9.80 -3.37 2.96
CA LEU A 109 10.82 -4.08 3.73
C LEU A 109 11.75 -4.91 2.84
N GLU A 110 11.21 -5.61 1.84
CA GLU A 110 12.00 -6.34 0.84
C GLU A 110 12.95 -5.42 0.07
N SER A 111 12.49 -4.23 -0.33
CA SER A 111 13.34 -3.23 -1.00
C SER A 111 14.50 -2.72 -0.13
N LEU A 112 14.39 -2.84 1.20
CA LEU A 112 15.43 -2.54 2.19
C LEU A 112 16.29 -3.77 2.55
N GLY A 113 16.20 -4.84 1.75
CA GLY A 113 16.97 -6.06 1.94
C GLY A 113 16.44 -6.99 3.04
N ARG A 114 15.19 -6.77 3.50
CA ARG A 114 14.50 -7.67 4.44
C ARG A 114 13.64 -8.67 3.67
N THR A 115 14.32 -9.55 2.93
CA THR A 115 13.67 -10.56 2.09
C THR A 115 12.94 -11.61 2.91
N GLN A 116 11.92 -12.23 2.30
CA GLN A 116 11.19 -13.35 2.88
C GLN A 116 12.11 -14.48 3.36
N GLU A 117 13.19 -14.78 2.64
CA GLU A 117 14.15 -15.84 3.03
C GLU A 117 14.83 -15.57 4.37
N LYS A 118 15.07 -14.30 4.70
CA LYS A 118 15.79 -13.90 5.92
C LYS A 118 14.85 -13.56 7.08
N TYR A 119 13.65 -13.07 6.78
CA TYR A 119 12.73 -12.51 7.78
C TYR A 119 11.33 -13.12 7.75
N GLY A 120 11.06 -14.09 6.88
CA GLY A 120 9.77 -14.76 6.73
C GLY A 120 9.26 -15.35 8.05
N ASP A 121 10.14 -15.97 8.84
CA ASP A 121 9.77 -16.55 10.14
C ASP A 121 9.24 -15.52 11.15
N PHE A 122 9.65 -14.25 11.02
CA PHE A 122 9.16 -13.14 11.85
C PHE A 122 7.96 -12.43 11.23
N LEU A 123 7.95 -12.30 9.89
CA LEU A 123 6.89 -11.60 9.17
C LEU A 123 5.60 -12.42 9.11
N SER A 124 5.67 -13.75 8.95
CA SER A 124 4.47 -14.60 8.88
C SER A 124 3.58 -14.47 10.12
N PRO A 125 4.07 -14.61 11.36
CA PRO A 125 3.24 -14.44 12.56
C PRO A 125 2.69 -13.01 12.71
N LEU A 126 3.44 -11.99 12.27
CA LEU A 126 2.98 -10.59 12.30
C LEU A 126 1.82 -10.36 11.34
N VAL A 127 1.92 -10.90 10.12
CA VAL A 127 0.83 -10.83 9.13
C VAL A 127 -0.39 -11.58 9.64
N GLU A 128 -0.22 -12.81 10.14
CA GLU A 128 -1.33 -13.58 10.75
C GLU A 128 -2.02 -12.78 11.86
N SER A 129 -1.25 -12.09 12.71
CA SER A 129 -1.80 -11.28 13.80
C SER A 129 -2.56 -10.03 13.32
N CYS A 130 -2.39 -9.60 12.07
CA CYS A 130 -3.15 -8.49 11.48
C CYS A 130 -4.52 -8.92 10.94
N LEU A 131 -4.76 -10.24 10.75
CA LEU A 131 -5.93 -10.74 10.05
C LEU A 131 -7.17 -10.90 10.96
N PRO A 132 -8.38 -10.69 10.43
CA PRO A 132 -9.62 -11.04 11.13
C PRO A 132 -9.72 -12.54 11.41
N GLU A 133 -10.50 -12.92 12.42
CA GLU A 133 -10.63 -14.33 12.83
C GLU A 133 -11.20 -15.22 11.73
N GLU A 134 -12.20 -14.72 10.99
CA GLU A 134 -12.83 -15.45 9.87
C GLU A 134 -11.79 -15.85 8.81
N VAL A 135 -10.87 -14.93 8.48
CA VAL A 135 -9.81 -15.14 7.49
C VAL A 135 -8.73 -16.07 8.02
N LEU A 136 -8.37 -15.96 9.30
CA LEU A 136 -7.42 -16.88 9.95
C LEU A 136 -7.95 -18.32 9.96
N VAL A 137 -9.23 -18.51 10.28
CA VAL A 137 -9.83 -19.84 10.27
C VAL A 137 -9.87 -20.41 8.84
N ALA A 138 -10.16 -19.57 7.83
CA ALA A 138 -10.10 -19.98 6.42
C ALA A 138 -8.67 -20.37 5.99
N TRP A 139 -7.67 -19.61 6.41
CA TRP A 139 -6.25 -19.92 6.20
C TRP A 139 -5.88 -21.28 6.80
N GLU A 140 -6.23 -21.51 8.07
CA GLU A 140 -5.98 -22.77 8.79
C GLU A 140 -6.65 -23.98 8.10
N ARG A 141 -7.87 -23.80 7.57
CA ARG A 141 -8.58 -24.84 6.82
C ARG A 141 -7.93 -25.15 5.48
N ASN A 142 -7.56 -24.12 4.71
CA ASN A 142 -6.86 -24.28 3.44
C ASN A 142 -5.52 -25.02 3.64
N ARG A 143 -4.82 -24.69 4.73
CA ARG A 143 -3.56 -25.30 5.13
C ARG A 143 -3.64 -26.80 5.36
N ASN A 144 -4.76 -27.29 5.91
CA ASN A 144 -4.94 -28.72 6.25
C ASN A 144 -5.40 -29.57 5.05
N HIS A 145 -5.81 -28.95 3.94
CA HIS A 145 -6.26 -29.68 2.74
C HIS A 145 -5.12 -30.02 1.76
N SER A 146 -3.91 -29.49 2.01
CA SER A 146 -2.68 -29.86 1.30
C SER A 146 -2.11 -31.17 1.84
N LEU A 147 -2.73 -32.29 1.45
CA LEU A 147 -2.37 -33.66 1.84
C LEU A 147 -1.23 -34.27 1.00
N THR A 148 -0.50 -33.46 0.22
CA THR A 148 0.70 -33.94 -0.48
C THR A 148 1.94 -33.66 0.36
N VAL A 149 2.62 -34.76 0.70
CA VAL A 149 3.84 -34.95 1.50
C VAL A 149 5.02 -34.06 1.06
N THR A 150 4.94 -32.76 1.31
CA THR A 150 6.09 -31.91 1.57
C THR A 150 5.74 -31.00 2.74
N LYS A 151 6.41 -31.24 3.86
CA LYS A 151 6.26 -30.56 5.14
C LYS A 151 6.89 -29.16 5.13
N GLU A 152 6.91 -28.52 3.96
CA GLU A 152 7.70 -27.34 3.63
C GLU A 152 6.76 -26.41 2.83
N SER A 153 6.38 -25.23 3.30
CA SER A 153 6.94 -24.41 4.36
C SER A 153 5.86 -23.37 4.70
N ARG A 154 5.74 -22.93 5.97
CA ARG A 154 4.81 -21.86 6.39
C ARG A 154 5.27 -20.50 5.85
N THR A 155 5.38 -20.37 4.54
CA THR A 155 6.01 -19.20 3.93
C THR A 155 5.04 -18.05 3.91
N LEU A 156 5.60 -16.87 4.15
CA LEU A 156 4.90 -15.60 3.99
C LEU A 156 4.27 -15.50 2.60
N GLU A 157 4.93 -16.02 1.56
CA GLU A 157 4.43 -16.04 0.18
C GLU A 157 3.15 -16.85 0.03
N GLN A 158 3.05 -18.03 0.65
CA GLN A 158 1.81 -18.82 0.61
C GLN A 158 0.66 -18.07 1.30
N LEU A 159 0.94 -17.44 2.44
CA LEU A 159 -0.02 -16.61 3.15
C LEU A 159 -0.49 -15.42 2.31
N MET A 160 0.43 -14.67 1.71
CA MET A 160 0.11 -13.53 0.86
C MET A 160 -0.64 -13.95 -0.41
N ASN A 161 -0.33 -15.13 -0.97
CA ASN A 161 -1.06 -15.70 -2.11
C ASN A 161 -2.47 -16.15 -1.74
N PHE A 162 -2.67 -16.70 -0.54
CA PHE A 162 -3.99 -17.01 -0.01
C PHE A 162 -4.82 -15.75 0.17
N LEU A 163 -4.28 -14.71 0.83
CA LEU A 163 -4.97 -13.45 1.03
C LEU A 163 -5.37 -12.80 -0.31
N ARG A 164 -4.48 -12.85 -1.31
CA ARG A 164 -4.79 -12.39 -2.67
C ARG A 164 -5.99 -13.13 -3.28
N GLN A 165 -6.11 -14.44 -3.04
CA GLN A 165 -7.24 -15.23 -3.51
C GLN A 165 -8.52 -14.90 -2.75
N GLU A 166 -8.44 -14.73 -1.43
CA GLU A 166 -9.58 -14.38 -0.58
C GLU A 166 -10.15 -13.01 -0.98
N VAL A 167 -9.30 -12.00 -1.20
CA VAL A 167 -9.68 -10.67 -1.69
C VAL A 167 -10.38 -10.74 -3.05
N LYS A 168 -9.88 -11.57 -3.97
CA LYS A 168 -10.55 -11.80 -5.26
C LYS A 168 -11.88 -12.54 -5.10
N GLY A 169 -11.95 -13.47 -4.16
CA GLY A 169 -13.14 -14.24 -3.80
C GLY A 169 -14.25 -13.36 -3.23
N GLU A 170 -13.92 -12.35 -2.41
CA GLU A 170 -14.89 -11.40 -1.89
C GLU A 170 -15.66 -10.67 -3.00
N GLY A 171 -14.98 -10.29 -4.10
CA GLY A 171 -15.63 -9.70 -5.26
C GLY A 171 -16.65 -10.64 -5.92
N MET A 172 -16.32 -11.94 -6.01
CA MET A 172 -17.21 -12.97 -6.55
C MET A 172 -18.40 -13.24 -5.62
N VAL A 173 -18.18 -13.28 -4.30
CA VAL A 173 -19.22 -13.45 -3.28
C VAL A 173 -20.16 -12.25 -3.28
N HIS A 174 -19.62 -11.03 -3.36
CA HIS A 174 -20.43 -9.81 -3.49
C HIS A 174 -21.31 -9.88 -4.73
N LEU A 175 -20.73 -10.20 -5.90
CA LEU A 175 -21.47 -10.37 -7.15
C LEU A 175 -22.56 -11.45 -7.04
N ALA A 176 -22.29 -12.59 -6.42
CA ALA A 176 -23.30 -13.64 -6.23
C ALA A 176 -24.46 -13.17 -5.34
N ARG A 177 -24.19 -12.32 -4.34
CA ARG A 177 -25.20 -11.79 -3.40
C ARG A 177 -26.01 -10.63 -3.98
N THR A 178 -25.42 -9.80 -4.84
CA THR A 178 -26.07 -8.58 -5.38
C THR A 178 -26.48 -8.70 -6.84
N GLY A 179 -25.94 -9.67 -7.58
CA GLY A 179 -26.17 -9.85 -9.02
C GLY A 179 -27.63 -10.08 -9.40
N PHE A 180 -28.45 -10.58 -8.47
CA PHE A 180 -29.90 -10.74 -8.65
C PHE A 180 -30.73 -9.62 -8.01
N ALA A 181 -30.15 -8.71 -7.23
CA ALA A 181 -30.90 -7.62 -6.59
C ALA A 181 -31.26 -6.50 -7.59
N SER A 182 -30.54 -6.40 -8.71
CA SER A 182 -30.75 -5.38 -9.77
C SER A 182 -31.99 -5.66 -10.65
N SER A 183 -32.50 -6.89 -10.70
CA SER A 183 -33.66 -7.23 -11.54
C SER A 183 -35.01 -6.89 -10.91
N SER A 184 -35.06 -6.60 -9.61
CA SER A 184 -36.31 -6.34 -8.88
C SER A 184 -36.75 -4.88 -8.87
N GLN A 185 -35.92 -3.92 -9.31
CA GLN A 185 -36.27 -2.49 -9.30
C GLN A 185 -36.66 -1.89 -10.67
N ARG A 186 -36.80 -2.70 -11.73
CA ARG A 186 -37.19 -2.21 -13.08
C ARG A 186 -38.70 -2.23 -13.38
N LYS A 187 -39.58 -2.57 -12.43
CA LYS A 187 -41.03 -2.70 -12.69
C LYS A 187 -41.97 -1.71 -12.01
N GLU A 188 -41.49 -0.72 -11.25
CA GLU A 188 -42.37 0.25 -10.57
C GLU A 188 -42.19 1.70 -11.04
N LEU A 189 -41.97 1.91 -12.35
CA LEU A 189 -42.05 3.24 -12.97
C LEU A 189 -42.81 3.17 -14.30
N HIS A 190 -44.01 2.56 -14.30
CA HIS A 190 -44.96 2.76 -15.40
C HIS A 190 -46.40 2.40 -15.02
N ASP A 191 -46.94 2.97 -13.94
CA ASP A 191 -48.40 3.08 -13.81
C ASP A 191 -48.79 4.12 -12.74
N ASP A 192 -48.67 5.41 -13.07
CA ASP A 192 -49.43 6.44 -12.34
C ASP A 192 -49.41 7.76 -13.12
N HIS A 193 -50.18 7.81 -14.22
CA HIS A 193 -50.61 9.11 -14.72
C HIS A 193 -51.92 9.07 -15.52
N VAL A 194 -53.01 8.55 -14.93
CA VAL A 194 -54.36 9.00 -15.31
C VAL A 194 -55.24 9.07 -14.07
N LYS A 195 -55.27 10.23 -13.41
CA LYS A 195 -56.52 10.82 -12.88
C LYS A 195 -56.32 12.26 -12.39
N GLN A 196 -57.15 13.12 -12.97
CA GLN A 196 -57.73 14.35 -12.40
C GLN A 196 -56.84 15.57 -12.19
N SER A 197 -56.97 16.53 -13.12
CA SER A 197 -56.97 17.96 -12.80
C SER A 197 -58.00 18.70 -13.66
N GLU A 198 -59.29 18.52 -13.33
CA GLU A 198 -60.27 19.56 -13.65
C GLU A 198 -60.10 20.69 -12.62
N SER A 199 -59.46 21.79 -13.02
CA SER A 199 -59.55 23.06 -12.30
C SER A 199 -60.23 24.07 -13.22
N THR A 200 -61.51 24.28 -12.95
CA THR A 200 -62.45 25.09 -13.72
C THR A 200 -62.16 26.58 -13.48
N ALA A 201 -61.47 27.25 -14.42
CA ALA A 201 -61.23 28.69 -14.39
C ALA A 201 -62.35 29.48 -15.11
N SER A 202 -63.60 29.39 -14.62
CA SER A 202 -64.74 30.09 -15.24
C SER A 202 -65.68 30.79 -14.23
N ALA A 203 -65.15 31.35 -13.15
CA ALA A 203 -65.97 31.98 -12.09
C ALA A 203 -65.64 33.45 -11.77
N LEU A 204 -64.99 34.23 -12.66
CA LEU A 204 -64.70 35.65 -12.38
C LEU A 204 -65.09 36.63 -13.49
N VAL A 205 -66.15 36.35 -14.25
CA VAL A 205 -66.78 37.36 -15.10
C VAL A 205 -68.28 37.37 -14.84
N SER A 206 -68.72 38.23 -13.93
CA SER A 206 -69.94 39.03 -14.06
C SER A 206 -70.25 39.86 -12.81
N LEU A 207 -70.37 41.17 -13.05
CA LEU A 207 -71.25 42.14 -12.38
C LEU A 207 -70.80 42.75 -11.05
N GLN A 208 -70.11 43.89 -11.16
CA GLN A 208 -70.41 45.03 -10.29
C GLN A 208 -70.65 46.27 -11.16
N THR A 209 -71.92 46.49 -11.46
CA THR A 209 -72.51 47.76 -11.87
C THR A 209 -72.49 48.74 -10.70
N LEU A 210 -71.88 49.90 -10.89
CA LEU A 210 -72.51 51.23 -10.71
C LEU A 210 -71.89 52.18 -11.74
#